data_AF-A0A4D8QAY8-F1
#
_entry.id   AF-A0A4D8QAY8-F1
#
_cell.length_a   1.000
_cell.length_b   1.000
_cell.length_c   1.000
_cell.angle_alpha   90.00
_cell.angle_beta   90.00
_cell.angle_gamma   90.00
#
_symmetry.space_group_name_H-M   'P 1'
#
loop_
_entity.id
_entity.type
_entity.pdbx_description
1 polymer ?
#
loop_
_entity_poly.entity_id
_entity_poly.type
_entity_poly.pdbx_seq_one_letter_code
_entity_poly.pdbx_strand_id
1 'polypeptide(L)'
;MGEAKRRAGKVWSSVRSDEPNGESSHLQTVNEVQITAELLGEVLQMHADMEPEDRPVFEARIIRMFELLDRKGIQEGRALISMAVDFRLTALAKLHQQGVALRGWTMPGDVAGKSFLNMDVLKAVAEEPLIEDSDGQAIFDPDSFQRRVLAYAETSGKS
;
A
#
# COMPACT_ATOMS: atom_id res chain seq x y z
N MET A 1 -10.02 59.07 37.55
CA MET A 1 -11.19 59.60 36.79
C MET A 1 -10.72 59.82 35.35
N GLY A 2 -11.44 59.27 34.36
CA GLY A 2 -11.06 59.28 32.93
C GLY A 2 -11.12 57.87 32.35
N GLU A 3 -12.29 57.23 32.26
CA GLU A 3 -13.23 57.29 31.12
C GLU A 3 -12.68 56.80 29.77
N ALA A 4 -13.41 55.81 29.26
CA ALA A 4 -13.23 55.13 27.99
C ALA A 4 -13.62 55.99 26.78
N LYS A 5 -13.06 55.67 25.59
CA LYS A 5 -13.80 55.69 24.31
C LYS A 5 -13.02 55.04 23.15
N ARG A 6 -13.53 53.87 22.74
CA ARG A 6 -13.89 53.43 21.37
C ARG A 6 -13.11 54.01 20.19
N ARG A 7 -12.60 53.13 19.32
CA ARG A 7 -12.96 53.10 17.88
C ARG A 7 -12.96 51.67 17.34
N ALA A 8 -14.11 51.29 16.79
CA ALA A 8 -14.30 50.18 15.86
C ALA A 8 -13.95 50.66 14.43
N GLY A 9 -13.54 49.73 13.55
CA GLY A 9 -13.65 49.98 12.10
C GLY A 9 -12.78 49.11 11.18
N LYS A 10 -13.47 48.19 10.48
CA LYS A 10 -13.25 47.65 9.12
C LYS A 10 -12.27 46.50 8.83
N VAL A 11 -12.92 45.33 8.70
CA VAL A 11 -12.84 44.25 7.68
C VAL A 11 -12.22 44.64 6.32
N TRP A 12 -11.24 43.87 5.81
CA TRP A 12 -11.35 42.87 4.70
C TRP A 12 -9.94 42.37 4.25
N SER A 13 -9.77 41.04 4.24
CA SER A 13 -8.91 40.16 3.38
C SER A 13 -7.53 40.60 2.88
N SER A 14 -6.55 39.76 3.19
CA SER A 14 -5.79 38.97 2.19
C SER A 14 -5.43 37.65 2.92
N VAL A 15 -5.96 36.47 2.56
CA VAL A 15 -5.57 35.59 1.43
C VAL A 15 -4.06 35.45 1.29
N ARG A 16 -3.63 34.17 1.35
CA ARG A 16 -2.33 33.55 1.07
C ARG A 16 -1.26 33.67 2.16
N SER A 17 -1.20 32.60 2.97
CA SER A 17 0.07 31.89 3.13
C SER A 17 -0.10 30.58 2.37
N ASP A 18 0.27 30.60 1.10
CA ASP A 18 0.67 29.39 0.38
C ASP A 18 1.95 28.89 1.06
N GLU A 19 1.85 27.90 1.93
CA GLU A 19 2.99 27.04 2.28
C GLU A 19 2.74 25.66 1.66
N PRO A 20 3.42 25.31 0.56
CA PRO A 20 3.59 23.92 0.20
C PRO A 20 4.96 23.42 0.71
N ASN A 21 4.94 22.16 1.14
CA ASN A 21 6.08 21.23 1.19
C ASN A 21 7.05 21.29 2.37
N GLY A 22 6.77 20.41 3.35
CA GLY A 22 7.77 19.85 4.26
C GLY A 22 7.47 18.42 4.74
N GLU A 23 6.34 17.83 4.33
CA GLU A 23 6.00 16.44 4.66
C GLU A 23 6.30 15.57 3.44
N SER A 24 7.50 15.00 3.38
CA SER A 24 7.64 13.70 2.71
C SER A 24 6.81 12.73 3.54
N SER A 25 5.53 12.55 3.14
CA SER A 25 4.60 11.59 3.74
C SER A 25 5.31 10.25 3.87
N HIS A 26 5.10 9.54 4.98
CA HIS A 26 5.61 8.18 5.18
C HIS A 26 5.34 7.26 3.97
N LEU A 27 4.31 7.56 3.19
CA LEU A 27 3.98 6.87 1.95
C LEU A 27 4.99 7.11 0.82
N GLN A 28 5.59 8.29 0.73
CA GLN A 28 6.68 8.56 -0.21
C GLN A 28 7.87 7.65 0.08
N THR A 29 8.28 7.55 1.35
CA THR A 29 9.37 6.67 1.76
C THR A 29 9.06 5.21 1.44
N VAL A 30 7.81 4.77 1.65
CA VAL A 30 7.35 3.41 1.28
C VAL A 30 7.41 3.18 -0.23
N ASN A 31 7.01 4.16 -1.04
CA ASN A 31 7.01 4.06 -2.51
C ASN A 31 8.42 3.99 -3.10
N GLU A 32 9.43 4.55 -2.43
CA GLU A 32 10.83 4.51 -2.87
C GLU A 32 11.48 3.13 -2.61
N VAL A 33 10.90 2.30 -1.74
CA VAL A 33 11.40 0.96 -1.45
C VAL A 33 11.19 0.03 -2.64
N GLN A 34 12.29 -0.51 -3.17
CA GLN A 34 12.25 -1.53 -4.20
C GLN A 34 11.82 -2.88 -3.59
N ILE A 35 10.68 -3.40 -4.06
CA ILE A 35 10.15 -4.71 -3.68
C ILE A 35 9.98 -5.53 -4.95
N THR A 36 10.37 -6.80 -4.91
CA THR A 36 10.19 -7.73 -6.04
C THR A 36 8.84 -8.47 -5.94
N ALA A 37 8.26 -8.85 -7.07
CA ALA A 37 7.05 -9.68 -7.12
C ALA A 37 7.25 -11.03 -6.42
N GLU A 38 8.46 -11.60 -6.49
CA GLU A 38 8.84 -12.85 -5.85
C GLU A 38 8.76 -12.75 -4.32
N LEU A 39 9.31 -11.68 -3.73
CA LEU A 39 9.19 -11.41 -2.29
C LEU A 39 7.72 -11.28 -1.86
N LEU A 40 6.88 -10.58 -2.64
CA LEU A 40 5.46 -10.47 -2.35
C LEU A 40 4.76 -11.84 -2.39
N GLY A 41 5.11 -12.68 -3.37
CA GLY A 41 4.60 -14.05 -3.48
C GLY A 41 5.01 -14.92 -2.28
N GLU A 42 6.27 -14.85 -1.87
CA GLU A 42 6.76 -15.55 -0.67
C GLU A 42 6.06 -15.08 0.60
N VAL A 43 5.78 -13.77 0.73
CA VAL A 43 5.06 -13.22 1.88
C VAL A 43 3.59 -13.66 1.89
N LEU A 44 2.93 -13.67 0.73
CA LEU A 44 1.56 -14.19 0.62
C LEU A 44 1.48 -15.68 0.96
N GLN A 45 2.44 -16.48 0.49
CA GLN A 45 2.54 -17.89 0.84
C GLN A 45 2.76 -18.08 2.35
N MET A 46 3.68 -17.31 2.92
CA MET A 46 3.92 -17.27 4.37
C MET A 46 2.62 -16.96 5.14
N HIS A 47 1.86 -15.94 4.75
CA HIS A 47 0.57 -15.62 5.38
C HIS A 47 -0.46 -16.74 5.22
N ALA A 48 -0.51 -17.40 4.06
CA ALA A 48 -1.42 -18.51 3.79
C ALA A 48 -1.12 -19.78 4.60
N ASP A 49 0.12 -19.91 5.06
CA ASP A 49 0.63 -21.02 5.88
C ASP A 49 0.61 -20.71 7.38
N MET A 50 0.34 -19.46 7.79
CA MET A 50 0.10 -19.12 9.19
C MET A 50 -1.19 -19.77 9.70
N GLU A 51 -1.21 -20.04 11.01
CA GLU A 51 -2.42 -20.47 11.71
C GLU A 51 -3.54 -19.42 11.54
N PRO A 52 -4.80 -19.84 11.33
CA PRO A 52 -5.90 -18.91 11.05
C PRO A 52 -6.05 -17.78 12.08
N GLU A 53 -5.76 -18.07 13.35
CA GLU A 53 -5.84 -17.12 14.46
C GLU A 53 -4.74 -16.03 14.40
N ASP A 54 -3.57 -16.36 13.85
CA ASP A 54 -2.43 -15.45 13.77
C ASP A 54 -2.46 -14.58 12.51
N ARG A 55 -3.14 -15.02 11.43
CA ARG A 55 -3.24 -14.27 10.16
C ARG A 55 -3.69 -12.80 10.33
N PRO A 56 -4.74 -12.48 11.12
CA PRO A 56 -5.15 -11.09 11.31
C PRO A 56 -4.22 -10.30 12.24
N VAL A 57 -3.36 -10.96 13.03
CA VAL A 57 -2.49 -10.32 14.02
C VAL A 57 -1.27 -9.69 13.34
N PHE A 58 -1.18 -8.36 13.40
CA PHE A 58 -0.12 -7.60 12.75
C PHE A 58 1.28 -7.99 13.25
N GLU A 59 1.45 -8.10 14.56
CA GLU A 59 2.72 -8.46 15.20
C GLU A 59 3.19 -9.85 14.75
N ALA A 60 2.27 -10.81 14.64
CA ALA A 60 2.58 -12.15 14.17
C ALA A 60 3.07 -12.12 12.72
N ARG A 61 2.39 -11.36 11.83
CA ARG A 61 2.82 -11.20 10.43
C ARG A 61 4.21 -10.56 10.33
N ILE A 62 4.46 -9.50 11.08
CA ILE A 62 5.76 -8.79 11.06
C ILE A 62 6.90 -9.68 11.58
N ILE A 63 6.70 -10.45 12.66
CA ILE A 63 7.70 -11.39 13.16
C ILE A 63 8.05 -12.41 12.08
N ARG A 64 7.05 -13.02 11.44
CA ARG A 64 7.27 -13.98 10.35
C ARG A 64 7.98 -13.36 9.16
N MET A 65 7.65 -12.11 8.82
CA MET A 65 8.29 -11.38 7.74
C MET A 65 9.77 -11.09 8.04
N PHE A 66 10.11 -10.73 9.28
CA PHE A 66 11.50 -10.58 9.69
C PHE A 66 12.26 -11.91 9.61
N GLU A 67 11.68 -13.01 10.06
CA GLU A 67 12.26 -14.35 9.90
C GLU A 67 12.51 -14.70 8.42
N LEU A 68 11.55 -14.36 7.54
CA LEU A 68 11.68 -14.57 6.10
C LEU A 68 12.83 -13.73 5.51
N LEU A 69 12.90 -12.44 5.83
CA LEU A 69 13.96 -11.55 5.36
C LEU A 69 15.34 -11.96 5.89
N ASP A 70 15.43 -12.38 7.15
CA ASP A 70 16.66 -12.89 7.76
C ASP A 70 17.14 -14.16 7.03
N ARG A 71 16.25 -15.10 6.67
CA ARG A 71 16.60 -16.28 5.85
C ARG A 71 17.11 -15.92 4.46
N LYS A 72 16.69 -14.78 3.91
CA LYS A 72 17.15 -14.25 2.61
C LYS A 72 18.42 -13.42 2.73
N GLY A 73 18.96 -13.23 3.94
CA GLY A 73 20.14 -12.39 4.18
C GLY A 73 19.87 -10.89 4.12
N ILE A 74 18.61 -10.46 4.17
CA ILE A 74 18.21 -9.05 4.11
C ILE A 74 18.10 -8.50 5.53
N GLN A 75 19.17 -7.84 6.01
CA GLN A 75 19.21 -7.23 7.34
C GLN A 75 19.10 -5.71 7.31
N GLU A 76 19.78 -5.07 6.36
CA GLU A 76 19.70 -3.63 6.17
C GLU A 76 18.33 -3.23 5.59
N GLY A 77 17.70 -2.20 6.14
CA GLY A 77 16.40 -1.73 5.68
C GLY A 77 15.23 -2.69 5.94
N ARG A 78 15.41 -3.82 6.65
CA ARG A 78 14.38 -4.85 6.83
C ARG A 78 13.05 -4.32 7.40
N ALA A 79 13.11 -3.35 8.31
CA ALA A 79 11.93 -2.72 8.90
C ALA A 79 11.14 -1.94 7.86
N LEU A 80 11.84 -1.16 7.03
CA LEU A 80 11.25 -0.37 5.96
C LEU A 80 10.71 -1.25 4.83
N ILE A 81 11.44 -2.31 4.46
CA ILE A 81 10.96 -3.33 3.50
C ILE A 81 9.68 -3.99 4.02
N SER A 82 9.67 -4.41 5.28
CA SER A 82 8.50 -5.08 5.87
C SER A 82 7.28 -4.17 5.91
N MET A 83 7.49 -2.90 6.29
CA MET A 83 6.46 -1.88 6.27
C MET A 83 5.92 -1.67 4.84
N ALA A 84 6.79 -1.51 3.86
CA ALA A 84 6.39 -1.30 2.47
C ALA A 84 5.63 -2.50 1.88
N VAL A 85 6.04 -3.73 2.23
CA VAL A 85 5.31 -4.95 1.88
C VAL A 85 3.91 -4.96 2.52
N ASP A 86 3.80 -4.69 3.83
CA ASP A 86 2.52 -4.72 4.53
C ASP A 86 1.53 -3.66 3.99
N PHE A 87 2.01 -2.44 3.70
CA PHE A 87 1.20 -1.40 3.05
C PHE A 87 0.69 -1.85 1.68
N ARG A 88 1.55 -2.43 0.84
CA ARG A 88 1.18 -2.90 -0.50
C ARG A 88 0.17 -4.04 -0.47
N LEU A 89 0.36 -5.01 0.44
CA LEU A 89 -0.57 -6.14 0.59
C LEU A 89 -1.91 -5.70 1.19
N THR A 90 -1.90 -4.74 2.11
CA THR A 90 -3.13 -4.13 2.66
C THR A 90 -3.90 -3.37 1.58
N ALA A 91 -3.20 -2.56 0.77
CA ALA A 91 -3.80 -1.87 -0.36
C ALA A 91 -4.38 -2.85 -1.40
N LEU A 92 -3.68 -3.96 -1.68
CA LEU A 92 -4.19 -5.02 -2.55
C LEU A 92 -5.47 -5.67 -1.98
N ALA A 93 -5.49 -5.96 -0.68
CA ALA A 93 -6.66 -6.55 -0.04
C ALA A 93 -7.90 -5.64 -0.13
N LYS A 94 -7.71 -4.32 0.07
CA LYS A 94 -8.78 -3.33 -0.14
C LYS A 94 -9.24 -3.28 -1.59
N LEU A 95 -8.30 -3.27 -2.54
CA LEU A 95 -8.62 -3.28 -3.96
C LEU A 95 -9.42 -4.53 -4.35
N HIS A 96 -9.10 -5.68 -3.75
CA HIS A 96 -9.85 -6.92 -3.92
C HIS A 96 -11.29 -6.81 -3.39
N GLN A 97 -11.48 -6.23 -2.21
CA GLN A 97 -12.81 -6.01 -1.61
C GLN A 97 -13.70 -5.09 -2.45
N GLN A 98 -13.11 -4.14 -3.19
CA GLN A 98 -13.84 -3.26 -4.12
C GLN A 98 -14.26 -3.98 -5.41
N GLY A 99 -13.68 -5.14 -5.74
CA GLY A 99 -14.20 -6.11 -6.71
C GLY A 99 -14.03 -5.80 -8.20
N VAL A 100 -13.67 -4.57 -8.60
CA VAL A 100 -13.59 -4.18 -10.02
C VAL A 100 -12.21 -4.45 -10.63
N ALA A 101 -11.13 -3.97 -10.00
CA ALA A 101 -9.79 -3.96 -10.62
C ALA A 101 -9.13 -5.35 -10.72
N LEU A 102 -9.49 -6.30 -9.84
CA LEU A 102 -8.92 -7.66 -9.84
C LEU A 102 -9.82 -8.71 -10.51
N ARG A 103 -10.95 -8.29 -11.09
CA ARG A 103 -11.91 -9.22 -11.70
C ARG A 103 -11.26 -9.92 -12.90
N GLY A 104 -11.16 -11.25 -12.84
CA GLY A 104 -10.48 -12.07 -13.86
C GLY A 104 -8.99 -12.34 -13.59
N TRP A 105 -8.42 -11.72 -12.56
CA TRP A 105 -7.00 -11.92 -12.16
C TRP A 105 -6.82 -12.77 -10.91
N THR A 106 -7.93 -13.17 -10.29
CA THR A 106 -7.96 -14.07 -9.14
C THR A 106 -8.73 -15.33 -9.51
N MET A 107 -8.19 -16.51 -9.20
CA MET A 107 -8.95 -17.77 -9.29
C MET A 107 -9.30 -18.26 -7.88
N PRO A 108 -10.51 -18.79 -7.66
CA PRO A 108 -10.82 -19.46 -6.41
C PRO A 108 -9.84 -20.63 -6.21
N GLY A 109 -9.28 -20.74 -5.02
CA GLY A 109 -8.43 -21.88 -4.66
C GLY A 109 -9.25 -23.09 -4.23
N ASP A 110 -8.58 -24.23 -4.10
CA ASP A 110 -9.19 -25.50 -3.68
C ASP A 110 -9.61 -25.51 -2.19
N VAL A 111 -9.16 -24.52 -1.43
CA VAL A 111 -9.47 -24.34 0.00
C VAL A 111 -10.30 -23.08 0.17
N ALA A 112 -11.42 -23.19 0.89
CA ALA A 112 -12.27 -22.05 1.20
C ALA A 112 -11.46 -20.92 1.87
N GLY A 113 -11.52 -19.72 1.29
CA GLY A 113 -10.76 -18.55 1.73
C GLY A 113 -9.34 -18.43 1.15
N LYS A 114 -8.90 -19.35 0.28
CA LYS A 114 -7.68 -19.19 -0.52
C LYS A 114 -8.05 -18.82 -1.96
N SER A 115 -7.35 -17.85 -2.53
CA SER A 115 -7.46 -17.46 -3.93
C SER A 115 -6.06 -17.43 -4.55
N PHE A 116 -5.92 -17.92 -5.77
CA PHE A 116 -4.70 -17.78 -6.53
C PHE A 116 -4.65 -16.40 -7.18
N LEU A 117 -3.53 -15.70 -7.01
CA LEU A 117 -3.22 -14.44 -7.67
C LEU A 117 -2.27 -14.69 -8.84
N ASN A 118 -2.55 -14.08 -9.98
CA ASN A 118 -1.63 -14.11 -11.11
C ASN A 118 -0.33 -13.35 -10.77
N MET A 119 0.83 -13.85 -11.21
CA MET A 119 2.13 -13.19 -11.02
C MET A 119 2.16 -11.76 -11.59
N ASP A 120 1.44 -11.49 -12.67
CA ASP A 120 1.36 -10.14 -13.25
C ASP A 120 0.66 -9.14 -12.31
N VAL A 121 -0.23 -9.61 -11.42
CA VAL A 121 -0.77 -8.80 -10.31
C VAL A 121 0.33 -8.49 -9.32
N LEU A 122 1.18 -9.46 -8.94
CA LEU A 122 2.27 -9.22 -7.98
C LEU A 122 3.33 -8.26 -8.53
N LYS A 123 3.62 -8.32 -9.83
CA LYS A 123 4.45 -7.30 -10.51
C LYS A 123 3.83 -5.92 -10.43
N ALA A 124 2.52 -5.81 -10.65
CA ALA A 124 1.82 -4.53 -10.50
C ALA A 124 1.84 -4.03 -9.04
N VAL A 125 1.64 -4.91 -8.06
CA VAL A 125 1.71 -4.58 -6.62
C VAL A 125 3.09 -4.08 -6.22
N ALA A 126 4.15 -4.67 -6.77
CA ALA A 126 5.53 -4.27 -6.51
C ALA A 126 5.83 -2.83 -6.97
N GLU A 127 5.27 -2.41 -8.10
CA GLU A 127 5.68 -1.18 -8.77
C GLU A 127 4.66 -0.04 -8.76
N GLU A 128 3.37 -0.34 -8.65
CA GLU A 128 2.35 0.71 -8.68
C GLU A 128 2.52 1.60 -7.44
N PRO A 129 2.60 2.93 -7.59
CA PRO A 129 2.68 3.81 -6.42
C PRO A 129 1.42 3.69 -5.56
N LEU A 130 1.61 3.65 -4.25
CA LEU A 130 0.53 3.82 -3.30
C LEU A 130 0.18 5.31 -3.22
N ILE A 131 -1.12 5.59 -3.08
CA ILE A 131 -1.67 6.92 -2.81
C ILE A 131 -2.45 6.89 -1.49
N GLU A 132 -2.72 8.05 -0.92
CA GLU A 132 -3.59 8.19 0.26
C GLU A 132 -5.04 8.36 -0.19
N ASP A 133 -5.96 7.63 0.45
CA ASP A 133 -7.40 7.88 0.33
C ASP A 133 -7.85 9.06 1.22
N SER A 134 -9.16 9.37 1.20
CA SER A 134 -9.73 10.46 2.01
C SER A 134 -9.56 10.27 3.52
N ASP A 135 -9.31 9.04 3.97
CA ASP A 135 -9.11 8.68 5.37
C ASP A 135 -7.61 8.57 5.73
N GLY A 136 -6.72 8.97 4.80
CA GLY A 136 -5.26 8.93 4.98
C GLY A 136 -4.68 7.51 4.91
N GLN A 137 -5.41 6.54 4.37
CA GLN A 137 -4.94 5.16 4.27
C GLN A 137 -4.30 4.91 2.91
N ALA A 138 -3.23 4.11 2.90
CA ALA A 138 -2.60 3.70 1.65
C ALA A 138 -3.54 2.81 0.82
N ILE A 139 -3.70 3.16 -0.46
CA ILE A 139 -4.46 2.41 -1.47
C ILE A 139 -3.70 2.41 -2.80
N PHE A 140 -4.10 1.53 -3.71
CA PHE A 140 -3.77 1.67 -5.13
C PHE A 140 -4.88 2.44 -5.84
N ASP A 141 -4.53 3.28 -6.81
CA ASP A 141 -5.50 3.81 -7.76
C ASP A 141 -6.03 2.66 -8.64
N PRO A 142 -7.34 2.35 -8.64
CA PRO A 142 -7.86 1.18 -9.33
C PRO A 142 -7.61 1.17 -10.85
N ASP A 143 -7.74 2.33 -11.50
CA ASP A 143 -7.62 2.47 -12.95
C ASP A 143 -6.16 2.39 -13.40
N SER A 144 -5.25 3.04 -12.67
CA SER A 144 -3.81 2.96 -12.88
C SER A 144 -3.29 1.54 -12.63
N PHE A 145 -3.71 0.92 -11.52
CA PHE A 145 -3.34 -0.45 -11.19
C PHE A 145 -3.79 -1.43 -12.28
N GLN A 146 -5.05 -1.34 -12.73
CA GLN A 146 -5.56 -2.21 -13.79
C GLN A 146 -4.77 -2.05 -15.09
N ARG A 147 -4.44 -0.83 -15.49
CA ARG A 147 -3.60 -0.57 -16.67
C ARG A 147 -2.22 -1.21 -16.55
N ARG A 148 -1.61 -1.17 -15.36
CA ARG A 148 -0.31 -1.82 -15.11
C ARG A 148 -0.39 -3.34 -15.21
N VAL A 149 -1.42 -3.96 -14.62
CA VAL A 149 -1.62 -5.42 -14.72
C VAL A 149 -1.79 -5.83 -16.19
N LEU A 150 -2.56 -5.07 -16.97
CA LEU A 150 -2.75 -5.33 -18.41
C LEU A 150 -1.44 -5.22 -19.19
N ALA A 151 -0.62 -4.20 -18.91
CA ALA A 151 0.68 -4.05 -19.56
C ALA A 151 1.58 -5.28 -19.34
N TYR A 152 1.57 -5.86 -18.14
CA TYR A 152 2.30 -7.10 -17.87
C TYR A 152 1.74 -8.30 -18.62
N ALA A 153 0.43 -8.49 -18.60
CA ALA A 153 -0.22 -9.60 -19.29
C ALA A 153 0.01 -9.56 -20.81
N GLU A 154 -0.02 -8.37 -21.42
CA GLU A 154 0.25 -8.18 -22.85
C GLU A 154 1.68 -8.54 -23.24
N THR A 155 2.67 -8.33 -22.36
CA THR A 155 4.05 -8.76 -22.60
C THR A 155 4.21 -10.27 -22.51
N SER A 156 3.50 -10.92 -21.58
CA SER A 156 3.53 -12.37 -21.38
C SER A 156 2.83 -13.14 -22.51
N GLY A 157 1.74 -12.61 -23.08
CA GLY A 157 0.95 -13.27 -24.12
C GLY A 157 1.51 -13.21 -25.54
N LYS A 158 2.65 -12.54 -25.76
CA LYS A 158 3.32 -12.41 -27.08
C LYS A 158 4.51 -13.37 -27.27
N SER A 159 4.64 -14.36 -26.39
CA SER A 159 5.73 -15.37 -26.43
C SER A 159 5.33 -16.62 -27.20
#